data_AF-A0A4P5Y808-F1
#
_entry.id   AF-A0A4P5Y808-F1
#
_cell.length_a   1.000
_cell.length_b   1.000
_cell.length_c   1.000
_cell.angle_alpha   90.00
_cell.angle_beta   90.00
_cell.angle_gamma   90.00
#
_symmetry.space_group_name_H-M   'P 1'
#
loop_
_entity.id
_entity.type
_entity.pdbx_description
1 polymer ?
#
loop_
_entity_poly.entity_id
_entity_poly.type
_entity_poly.pdbx_seq_one_letter_code
_entity_poly.pdbx_strand_id
1 'polypeptide(L)'
;MDLLRSLWLNCWLAPITVMVVGMAVLTAYHLIVARQISTAHLDSLRQVQSAYAKLESRGSRPSLDDAVTVDPRWRCLAEVRIVGDHLAILSHAGAPPELDVDNPPPELLQAVGEQQAWQTASGDLAMATALRSADGQATRILFGQARLPDPGLTALFSAALGVLLVAGLALGGYLAKRIYRPIEALARDAEAALDGSPPSGPMPVSAETDGVRGSLVTLVERYRSSGPQRMRSPAQTSPADDRAATNTPLA
;
A
#
# COMPACT_ATOMS: atom_id res chain seq x y z
N MET A 1 -28.06 15.11 13.04
CA MET A 1 -27.41 13.81 12.76
C MET A 1 -26.22 13.85 11.80
N ASP A 2 -26.18 14.72 10.77
CA ASP A 2 -25.09 14.70 9.76
C ASP A 2 -23.71 15.07 10.32
N LEU A 3 -23.63 15.98 11.31
CA LEU A 3 -22.37 16.34 11.99
C LEU A 3 -21.72 15.16 12.73
N LEU A 4 -22.51 14.32 13.39
CA LEU A 4 -22.01 13.14 14.12
C LEU A 4 -21.48 12.07 13.16
N ARG A 5 -22.16 11.88 12.03
CA ARG A 5 -21.68 10.98 10.96
C ARG A 5 -20.34 11.46 10.39
N SER A 6 -20.20 12.77 10.15
CA SER A 6 -18.94 13.36 9.69
C SER A 6 -17.81 13.20 10.72
N LEU A 7 -18.09 13.41 12.01
CA LEU A 7 -17.10 13.22 13.08
C LEU A 7 -16.64 11.77 13.19
N TRP A 8 -17.58 10.81 13.17
CA TRP A 8 -17.26 9.38 13.17
C TRP A 8 -16.37 9.01 11.99
N LEU A 9 -16.76 9.48 10.80
CA LEU A 9 -16.00 9.24 9.58
C LEU A 9 -14.58 9.79 9.71
N ASN A 10 -14.41 11.02 10.20
CA ASN A 10 -13.09 11.64 10.36
C ASN A 10 -12.20 10.90 11.37
N CYS A 11 -12.77 10.40 12.48
CA CYS A 11 -12.00 9.63 13.47
C CYS A 11 -11.43 8.33 12.91
N TRP A 12 -12.10 7.70 11.93
CA TRP A 12 -11.63 6.49 11.27
C TRP A 12 -10.84 6.77 10.00
N LEU A 13 -11.21 7.80 9.24
CA LEU A 13 -10.60 8.12 7.96
C LEU A 13 -9.17 8.61 8.12
N ALA A 14 -8.87 9.37 9.19
CA ALA A 14 -7.51 9.85 9.45
C ALA A 14 -6.48 8.72 9.66
N PRO A 15 -6.70 7.73 10.56
CA PRO A 15 -5.76 6.62 10.69
C PRO A 15 -5.74 5.71 9.45
N ILE A 16 -6.89 5.48 8.81
CA ILE A 16 -6.96 4.67 7.58
C ILE A 16 -6.15 5.30 6.45
N THR A 17 -6.25 6.62 6.24
CA THR A 17 -5.48 7.30 5.19
C THR A 17 -3.97 7.19 5.43
N VAL A 18 -3.50 7.34 6.68
CA VAL A 18 -2.09 7.12 7.03
C VAL A 18 -1.66 5.68 6.74
N MET A 19 -2.49 4.68 7.08
CA MET A 19 -2.20 3.27 6.79
C MET A 19 -2.13 2.99 5.28
N VAL A 20 -3.08 3.51 4.49
CA VAL A 20 -3.11 3.32 3.04
C VAL A 20 -1.92 4.00 2.37
N VAL A 21 -1.58 5.23 2.76
CA VAL A 21 -0.40 5.93 2.24
C VAL A 21 0.88 5.18 2.62
N GLY A 22 1.00 4.72 3.86
CA GLY A 22 2.14 3.92 4.31
C GLY A 22 2.31 2.63 3.51
N MET A 23 1.22 1.90 3.26
CA MET A 23 1.24 0.71 2.40
C MET A 23 1.64 1.05 0.97
N ALA A 24 1.08 2.11 0.38
CA ALA A 24 1.40 2.51 -0.98
C ALA A 24 2.88 2.90 -1.15
N VAL A 25 3.43 3.65 -0.20
CA VAL A 25 4.86 4.02 -0.19
C VAL A 25 5.74 2.78 -0.08
N LEU A 26 5.38 1.83 0.78
CA LEU A 26 6.15 0.61 0.95
C LEU A 26 6.11 -0.29 -0.29
N THR A 27 4.93 -0.48 -0.88
CA THR A 27 4.79 -1.24 -2.13
C THR A 27 5.59 -0.57 -3.25
N ALA A 28 5.51 0.76 -3.38
CA ALA A 28 6.31 1.50 -4.35
C ALA A 28 7.81 1.32 -4.11
N TYR A 29 8.26 1.39 -2.86
CA TYR A 29 9.65 1.15 -2.49
C TYR A 29 10.11 -0.27 -2.89
N HIS A 30 9.35 -1.30 -2.56
CA HIS A 30 9.67 -2.68 -2.97
C HIS A 30 9.74 -2.85 -4.49
N LEU A 31 8.81 -2.24 -5.23
CA LEU A 31 8.82 -2.27 -6.69
C LEU A 31 10.04 -1.56 -7.28
N ILE A 32 10.43 -0.41 -6.73
CA ILE A 32 11.62 0.33 -7.16
C ILE A 32 12.88 -0.47 -6.87
N VAL A 33 13.02 -0.99 -5.65
CA VAL A 33 14.19 -1.77 -5.24
C VAL A 33 14.28 -3.05 -6.07
N ALA A 34 13.19 -3.80 -6.24
CA ALA A 34 13.16 -5.00 -7.08
C ALA A 34 13.56 -4.69 -8.54
N ARG A 35 13.06 -3.57 -9.09
CA ARG A 35 13.45 -3.13 -10.44
C ARG A 35 14.92 -2.75 -10.51
N GLN A 36 15.44 -1.97 -9.57
CA GLN A 36 16.85 -1.54 -9.55
C GLN A 36 17.80 -2.73 -9.43
N ILE A 37 17.47 -3.69 -8.56
CA ILE A 37 18.23 -4.93 -8.41
C ILE A 37 18.20 -5.71 -9.72
N SER A 38 17.01 -5.92 -10.30
CA SER A 38 16.87 -6.62 -11.57
C SER A 38 17.69 -5.95 -12.68
N THR A 39 17.57 -4.63 -12.87
CA THR A 39 18.33 -3.90 -13.89
C THR A 39 19.83 -3.98 -13.68
N ALA A 40 20.31 -3.82 -12.44
CA ALA A 40 21.74 -3.89 -12.15
C ALA A 40 22.32 -5.27 -12.42
N HIS A 41 21.58 -6.34 -12.11
CA HIS A 41 22.03 -7.69 -12.41
C HIS A 41 21.91 -8.03 -13.90
N LEU A 42 20.87 -7.56 -14.59
CA LEU A 42 20.74 -7.70 -16.03
C LEU A 42 21.91 -7.02 -16.76
N ASP A 43 22.35 -5.86 -16.28
CA ASP A 43 23.51 -5.15 -16.82
C ASP A 43 24.82 -5.89 -16.50
N SER A 44 24.99 -6.46 -15.31
CA SER A 44 26.14 -7.34 -14.99
C SER A 44 26.15 -8.57 -15.92
N LEU A 45 25.00 -9.21 -16.13
CA LEU A 45 24.87 -10.35 -17.04
C LEU A 45 25.19 -9.98 -18.50
N ARG A 46 24.79 -8.79 -18.96
CA ARG A 46 25.17 -8.25 -20.28
C ARG A 46 26.67 -7.98 -20.39
N GLN A 47 27.29 -7.48 -19.33
CA GLN A 47 28.74 -7.27 -19.30
C GLN A 47 29.48 -8.60 -19.42
N VAL A 48 29.08 -9.61 -18.64
CA VAL A 48 29.61 -10.98 -18.73
C VAL A 48 29.40 -11.55 -20.14
N GLN A 49 28.19 -11.45 -20.69
CA GLN A 49 27.88 -11.89 -22.06
C GLN A 49 28.79 -11.22 -23.10
N SER A 50 29.01 -9.90 -23.00
CA SER A 50 29.87 -9.16 -23.92
C SER A 50 31.35 -9.57 -23.80
N ALA A 51 31.81 -9.89 -22.59
CA ALA A 51 33.16 -10.40 -22.34
C ALA A 51 33.32 -11.81 -22.93
N TYR A 52 32.31 -12.67 -22.75
CA TYR A 52 32.24 -14.00 -23.35
C TYR A 52 32.32 -13.94 -24.88
N ALA A 53 31.49 -13.12 -25.52
CA ALA A 53 31.50 -12.96 -26.97
C ALA A 53 32.86 -12.47 -27.50
N LYS A 54 33.50 -11.52 -26.81
CA LYS A 54 34.83 -11.01 -27.19
C LYS A 54 35.91 -12.08 -27.07
N LEU A 55 35.90 -12.88 -26.00
CA LEU A 55 36.89 -13.93 -25.79
C LEU A 55 36.68 -15.12 -26.73
N GLU A 56 35.42 -15.50 -27.00
CA GLU A 56 35.10 -16.55 -27.95
C GLU A 56 35.56 -16.18 -29.37
N SER A 57 35.42 -14.92 -29.77
CA SER A 57 35.97 -14.43 -31.06
C SER A 57 37.49 -14.56 -31.19
N ARG A 58 38.21 -14.68 -30.07
CA ARG A 58 39.66 -14.92 -30.00
C ARG A 58 40.02 -16.39 -29.81
N GLY A 59 39.04 -17.29 -29.86
CA GLY A 59 39.23 -18.73 -29.65
C GLY A 59 39.51 -19.12 -28.19
N SER A 60 39.34 -18.21 -27.23
CA SER A 60 39.50 -18.50 -25.80
C SER A 60 38.13 -18.53 -25.13
N ARG A 61 37.79 -19.63 -24.45
CA ARG A 61 36.59 -19.66 -23.61
C ARG A 61 36.94 -19.09 -22.24
N PRO A 62 36.24 -18.04 -21.76
CA PRO A 62 36.41 -17.58 -20.40
C PRO A 62 36.01 -18.69 -19.43
N SER A 63 36.70 -18.75 -18.28
CA SER A 63 36.22 -19.59 -17.18
C SER A 63 35.01 -18.92 -16.53
N LEU A 64 33.93 -19.67 -16.29
CA LEU A 64 32.80 -19.18 -15.50
C LEU A 64 33.23 -18.89 -14.05
N ASP A 65 34.23 -19.61 -13.54
CA ASP A 65 34.75 -19.42 -12.17
C ASP A 65 35.36 -18.02 -11.99
N ASP A 66 36.05 -17.51 -13.00
CA ASP A 66 36.61 -16.15 -12.95
C ASP A 66 35.49 -15.11 -12.90
N ALA A 67 34.41 -15.32 -13.66
CA ALA A 67 33.27 -14.41 -13.68
C ALA A 67 32.53 -14.37 -12.33
N VAL A 68 32.32 -15.52 -11.69
CA VAL A 68 31.74 -15.60 -10.34
C VAL A 68 32.67 -14.97 -9.30
N THR A 69 33.98 -15.10 -9.46
CA THR A 69 34.97 -14.50 -8.54
C THR A 69 35.00 -12.97 -8.64
N VAL A 70 34.81 -12.42 -9.84
CA VAL A 70 34.81 -10.96 -10.08
C VAL A 70 33.57 -10.28 -9.50
N ASP A 71 32.40 -10.92 -9.58
CA ASP A 71 31.15 -10.39 -9.03
C ASP A 71 30.54 -11.38 -8.02
N PRO A 72 30.87 -11.24 -6.71
CA PRO A 72 30.46 -12.20 -5.67
C PRO A 72 28.95 -12.19 -5.37
N ARG A 73 28.17 -11.37 -6.08
CA ARG A 73 26.71 -11.38 -6.00
C ARG A 73 26.12 -12.58 -6.74
N TRP A 74 26.83 -13.11 -7.73
CA TRP A 74 26.45 -14.35 -8.39
C TRP A 74 26.65 -15.52 -7.44
N ARG A 75 25.54 -16.21 -7.16
CA ARG A 75 25.56 -17.50 -6.48
C ARG A 75 25.98 -18.61 -7.44
N CYS A 76 25.54 -18.53 -8.69
CA CYS A 76 25.82 -19.48 -9.75
C CYS A 76 25.84 -18.77 -11.10
N LEU A 77 26.75 -19.19 -11.98
CA LEU A 77 26.65 -18.95 -13.42
C LEU A 77 26.73 -20.31 -14.14
N ALA A 78 25.90 -20.53 -15.15
CA ALA A 78 25.90 -21.75 -15.93
C ALA A 78 25.71 -21.49 -17.43
N GLU A 79 26.44 -22.22 -18.27
CA GLU A 79 26.09 -22.36 -19.68
C GLU A 79 25.14 -23.53 -19.84
N VAL A 80 23.99 -23.26 -20.43
CA VAL A 80 22.97 -24.28 -20.70
C VAL A 80 22.62 -24.31 -22.19
N ARG A 81 22.17 -25.45 -22.67
CA ARG A 81 21.69 -25.64 -24.04
C ARG A 81 20.36 -26.37 -24.00
N ILE A 82 19.42 -25.92 -24.81
CA ILE A 82 18.15 -26.62 -25.02
C ILE A 82 18.38 -27.67 -26.11
N VAL A 83 18.11 -28.94 -25.81
CA VAL A 83 18.26 -30.07 -26.73
C VAL A 83 16.92 -30.79 -26.82
N GLY A 84 16.12 -30.44 -27.84
CA GLY A 84 14.72 -30.86 -27.91
C GLY A 84 13.93 -30.22 -26.76
N ASP A 85 13.27 -31.05 -25.96
CA ASP A 85 12.46 -30.61 -24.80
C ASP A 85 13.26 -30.61 -23.49
N HIS A 86 14.53 -31.00 -23.51
CA HIS A 86 15.37 -31.09 -22.33
C HIS A 86 16.38 -29.95 -22.25
N LEU A 87 16.74 -29.61 -21.02
CA LEU A 87 17.88 -28.75 -20.76
C LEU A 87 19.15 -29.59 -20.63
N ALA A 88 20.27 -29.08 -21.12
CA ALA A 88 21.59 -29.65 -20.87
C ALA A 88 22.48 -28.57 -20.26
N ILE A 89 22.97 -28.81 -19.04
CA ILE A 89 23.96 -27.94 -18.40
C ILE A 89 25.33 -28.32 -18.96
N LEU A 90 25.95 -27.41 -19.71
CA LEU A 90 27.24 -27.63 -20.35
C LEU A 90 28.40 -27.37 -19.39
N SER A 91 28.28 -26.31 -18.60
CA SER A 91 29.24 -25.92 -17.57
C SER A 91 28.54 -25.04 -16.53
N HIS A 92 29.07 -25.01 -15.32
CA HIS A 92 28.64 -24.06 -14.29
C HIS A 92 29.80 -23.71 -13.35
N ALA A 93 29.65 -22.59 -12.64
CA ALA A 93 30.53 -22.12 -11.60
C ALA A 93 29.73 -21.65 -10.37
N GLY A 94 30.34 -21.75 -9.19
CA GLY A 94 29.68 -21.44 -7.92
C GLY A 94 28.79 -22.58 -7.41
N ALA A 95 27.64 -22.23 -6.83
CA ALA A 95 26.67 -23.22 -6.36
C ALA A 95 26.02 -23.98 -7.54
N PRO A 96 25.49 -25.20 -7.32
CA PRO A 96 24.71 -25.89 -8.34
C PRO A 96 23.50 -25.03 -8.78
N PRO A 97 23.24 -24.90 -10.10
CA PRO A 97 22.11 -24.13 -10.60
C PRO A 97 20.80 -24.79 -10.19
N GLU A 98 19.84 -23.99 -9.73
CA GLU A 98 18.49 -24.44 -9.41
C GLU A 98 17.64 -24.50 -10.69
N LEU A 99 17.94 -25.48 -11.54
CA LEU A 99 17.22 -25.72 -12.79
C LEU A 99 16.75 -27.17 -12.83
N ASP A 100 15.45 -27.35 -13.07
CA ASP A 100 14.89 -28.66 -13.40
C ASP A 100 15.22 -28.97 -14.86
N VAL A 101 15.99 -30.04 -15.05
CA VAL A 101 16.52 -30.47 -16.35
C VAL A 101 15.41 -31.07 -17.22
N ASP A 102 14.43 -31.70 -16.57
CA ASP A 102 13.31 -32.39 -17.22
C ASP A 102 12.13 -31.44 -17.47
N ASN A 103 12.02 -30.37 -16.69
CA ASN A 103 10.97 -29.37 -16.83
C ASN A 103 11.56 -27.95 -16.71
N PRO A 104 12.25 -27.45 -17.77
CA PRO A 104 12.90 -26.14 -17.71
C PRO A 104 11.87 -25.02 -17.50
N PRO A 105 12.22 -23.97 -16.72
CA PRO A 105 11.34 -22.82 -16.55
C PRO A 105 10.97 -22.19 -17.91
N PRO A 106 9.71 -21.76 -18.12
CA PRO A 106 9.29 -21.16 -19.38
C PRO A 106 10.09 -19.89 -19.71
N GLU A 107 10.53 -19.14 -18.70
CA GLU A 107 11.39 -17.96 -18.84
C GLU A 107 12.77 -18.32 -19.41
N LEU A 108 13.30 -19.51 -19.09
CA LEU A 108 14.56 -19.97 -19.66
C LEU A 108 14.41 -20.28 -21.17
N LEU A 109 13.26 -20.82 -21.59
CA LEU A 109 12.97 -21.05 -23.01
C LEU A 109 12.81 -19.72 -23.76
N GLN A 110 12.15 -18.73 -23.14
CA GLN A 110 12.00 -17.38 -23.69
C GLN A 110 13.33 -16.63 -23.79
N ALA A 111 14.33 -17.00 -22.98
CA ALA A 111 15.69 -16.42 -22.99
C ALA A 111 16.43 -16.58 -24.33
N VAL A 112 15.99 -17.51 -25.19
CA VAL A 112 16.49 -17.68 -26.56
C VAL A 112 16.21 -16.46 -27.44
N GLY A 113 15.06 -15.82 -27.23
CA GLY A 113 14.65 -14.61 -27.94
C GLY A 113 15.19 -13.36 -27.28
N GLU A 114 14.79 -13.15 -26.03
CA GLU A 114 15.04 -11.93 -25.25
C GLU A 114 15.52 -12.28 -23.85
N GLN A 115 16.36 -11.44 -23.27
CA GLN A 115 16.85 -11.60 -21.91
C GLN A 115 15.69 -11.69 -20.90
N GLN A 116 15.71 -12.70 -20.03
CA GLN A 116 14.68 -12.93 -19.03
C GLN A 116 15.23 -12.86 -17.60
N ALA A 117 14.37 -12.49 -16.66
CA ALA A 117 14.62 -12.52 -15.22
C ALA A 117 13.39 -13.02 -14.47
N TRP A 118 13.59 -13.91 -13.49
CA TRP A 118 12.51 -14.48 -12.68
C TRP A 118 13.02 -14.83 -11.27
N GLN A 119 12.10 -15.16 -10.36
CA GLN A 119 12.47 -15.67 -9.04
C GLN A 119 12.43 -17.20 -9.04
N THR A 120 13.48 -17.79 -8.48
CA THR A 120 13.57 -19.25 -8.24
C THR A 120 12.72 -19.67 -7.04
N ALA A 121 12.53 -20.98 -6.84
CA ALA A 121 11.75 -21.48 -5.71
C ALA A 121 12.43 -21.18 -4.36
N SER A 122 13.77 -21.09 -4.33
CA SER A 122 14.53 -20.61 -3.18
C SER A 122 14.41 -19.09 -2.92
N GLY A 123 13.75 -18.35 -3.82
CA GLY A 123 13.57 -16.91 -3.71
C GLY A 123 14.73 -16.09 -4.26
N ASP A 124 15.77 -16.72 -4.83
CA ASP A 124 16.87 -16.04 -5.53
C ASP A 124 16.45 -15.52 -6.91
N LEU A 125 17.15 -14.50 -7.43
CA LEU A 125 16.90 -13.91 -8.74
C LEU A 125 17.66 -14.74 -9.78
N ALA A 126 16.93 -15.42 -10.64
CA ALA A 126 17.46 -16.08 -11.82
C ALA A 126 17.36 -15.16 -13.04
N MET A 127 18.37 -15.24 -13.91
CA MET A 127 18.47 -14.49 -15.15
C MET A 127 19.02 -15.38 -16.24
N ALA A 128 18.56 -15.17 -17.47
CA ALA A 128 19.06 -15.90 -18.62
C ALA A 128 19.15 -15.02 -19.86
N THR A 129 20.18 -15.24 -20.68
CA THR A 129 20.38 -14.58 -21.96
C THR A 129 20.97 -15.53 -22.99
N ALA A 130 20.53 -15.45 -24.24
CA ALA A 130 21.10 -16.24 -25.33
C ALA A 130 22.55 -15.82 -25.64
N LEU A 131 23.47 -16.78 -25.65
CA LEU A 131 24.78 -16.65 -26.27
C LEU A 131 24.63 -16.92 -27.77
N ARG A 132 24.71 -15.84 -28.55
CA ARG A 132 24.58 -15.87 -30.01
C ARG A 132 25.94 -16.05 -30.66
N SER A 133 26.01 -16.93 -31.65
CA SER A 133 27.17 -17.07 -32.54
C SER A 133 27.38 -15.79 -33.38
N ALA A 134 28.51 -15.70 -34.07
CA ALA A 134 28.76 -14.66 -35.07
C ALA A 134 27.65 -14.57 -36.13
N ASP A 135 27.01 -15.70 -36.45
CA ASP A 135 25.90 -15.80 -37.40
C ASP A 135 24.54 -15.38 -36.80
N GLY A 136 24.51 -14.89 -35.56
CA GLY A 136 23.30 -14.45 -34.85
C GLY A 136 22.42 -15.56 -34.28
N GLN A 137 22.70 -16.83 -34.62
CA GLN A 137 22.01 -18.00 -34.10
C GLN A 137 22.30 -18.19 -32.60
N ALA A 138 21.25 -18.39 -31.79
CA ALA A 138 21.38 -18.70 -30.37
C ALA A 138 21.85 -20.16 -30.23
N THR A 139 23.08 -20.36 -29.74
CA THR A 139 23.66 -21.71 -29.63
C THR A 139 23.63 -22.26 -28.21
N ARG A 140 23.62 -21.35 -27.22
CA ARG A 140 23.67 -21.60 -25.78
C ARG A 140 22.94 -20.48 -25.07
N ILE A 141 22.61 -20.69 -23.80
CA ILE A 141 22.04 -19.70 -22.90
C ILE A 141 23.01 -19.57 -21.73
N LEU A 142 23.35 -18.34 -21.40
CA LEU A 142 24.05 -18.03 -20.15
C LEU A 142 22.97 -17.79 -19.09
N PHE A 143 22.96 -18.66 -18.10
CA PHE A 143 22.12 -18.59 -16.91
C PHE A 143 22.94 -18.03 -15.75
N GLY A 144 22.33 -17.16 -14.95
CA GLY A 144 22.91 -16.66 -13.72
C GLY A 144 21.89 -16.62 -12.60
N GLN A 145 22.28 -17.06 -11.42
CA GLN A 145 21.50 -16.97 -10.20
C GLN A 145 22.21 -16.04 -9.22
N ALA A 146 21.53 -15.00 -8.77
CA ALA A 146 22.04 -14.03 -7.81
C ALA A 146 21.19 -14.07 -6.55
N ARG A 147 21.85 -13.89 -5.39
CA ARG A 147 21.11 -13.75 -4.13
C ARG A 147 20.37 -12.42 -4.13
N LEU A 148 19.08 -12.44 -3.82
CA LEU A 148 18.41 -11.19 -3.48
C LEU A 148 19.05 -10.61 -2.21
N PRO A 149 19.08 -9.27 -2.07
CA PRO A 149 19.55 -8.65 -0.86
C PRO A 149 18.77 -9.18 0.35
N ASP A 150 19.52 -9.24 1.46
CA ASP A 150 19.19 -9.93 2.70
C ASP A 150 17.70 -9.82 3.07
N PRO A 151 16.99 -10.95 3.27
CA PRO A 151 15.59 -10.94 3.73
C PRO A 151 15.40 -10.13 5.02
N GLY A 152 16.47 -9.87 5.79
CA GLY A 152 16.43 -9.00 6.96
C GLY A 152 15.87 -7.60 6.71
N LEU A 153 16.18 -6.96 5.57
CA LEU A 153 15.63 -5.63 5.26
C LEU A 153 14.14 -5.71 4.95
N THR A 154 13.73 -6.67 4.13
CA THR A 154 12.31 -6.92 3.82
C THR A 154 11.53 -7.23 5.08
N ALA A 155 12.09 -8.04 5.99
CA ALA A 155 11.49 -8.34 7.28
C ALA A 155 11.37 -7.10 8.17
N LEU A 156 12.41 -6.25 8.23
CA LEU A 156 12.40 -5.01 8.99
C LEU A 156 11.33 -4.02 8.48
N PHE A 157 11.22 -3.85 7.17
CA PHE A 157 10.17 -3.02 6.58
C PHE A 157 8.77 -3.58 6.81
N SER A 158 8.60 -4.90 6.68
CA SER A 158 7.32 -5.58 6.98
C SER A 158 6.94 -5.41 8.45
N ALA A 159 7.90 -5.53 9.36
CA ALA A 159 7.70 -5.29 10.79
C ALA A 159 7.32 -3.83 11.07
N ALA A 160 8.01 -2.86 10.45
CA ALA A 160 7.69 -1.45 10.56
C ALA A 160 6.26 -1.14 10.09
N LEU A 161 5.82 -1.76 8.99
CA LEU A 161 4.44 -1.66 8.53
C LEU A 161 3.46 -2.26 9.56
N GLY A 162 3.76 -3.44 10.08
CA GLY A 162 2.95 -4.08 11.12
C GLY A 162 2.76 -3.17 12.33
N VAL A 163 3.83 -2.54 12.81
CA VAL A 163 3.77 -1.55 13.90
C VAL A 163 2.89 -0.35 13.52
N LEU A 164 3.05 0.19 12.31
CA LEU A 164 2.25 1.34 11.85
C LEU A 164 0.76 1.00 11.75
N LEU A 165 0.41 -0.20 11.27
CA LEU A 165 -0.98 -0.68 11.22
C LEU A 165 -1.58 -0.81 12.62
N VAL A 166 -0.85 -1.42 13.56
CA VAL A 166 -1.30 -1.56 14.95
C VAL A 166 -1.47 -0.19 15.61
N ALA A 167 -0.51 0.72 15.41
CA ALA A 167 -0.59 2.07 15.94
C ALA A 167 -1.78 2.86 15.36
N GLY A 168 -2.03 2.75 14.05
CA GLY A 168 -3.16 3.37 13.38
C GLY A 168 -4.50 2.88 13.91
N LEU A 169 -4.67 1.56 14.07
CA LEU A 169 -5.87 0.96 14.65
C LEU A 169 -6.07 1.35 16.12
N ALA A 170 -4.99 1.33 16.92
CA ALA A 170 -5.04 1.73 18.32
C ALA A 170 -5.44 3.21 18.46
N LEU A 171 -4.89 4.09 17.62
CA LEU A 171 -5.23 5.50 17.59
C LEU A 171 -6.68 5.74 17.15
N GLY A 172 -7.14 5.07 16.10
CA GLY A 172 -8.54 5.15 15.66
C GLY A 172 -9.52 4.68 16.73
N GLY A 173 -9.25 3.54 17.36
CA GLY A 173 -10.04 3.03 18.48
C GLY A 173 -10.03 3.98 19.69
N TYR A 174 -8.89 4.58 19.99
CA TYR A 174 -8.74 5.58 21.03
C TYR A 174 -9.59 6.83 20.75
N LEU A 175 -9.52 7.41 19.55
CA LEU A 175 -10.30 8.60 19.17
C LEU A 175 -11.81 8.28 19.18
N ALA A 176 -12.21 7.13 18.67
CA ALA A 176 -13.59 6.69 18.69
C ALA A 176 -14.14 6.55 20.12
N LYS A 177 -13.34 5.96 21.03
CA LYS A 177 -13.74 5.74 22.42
C LYS A 177 -13.74 7.05 23.23
N ARG A 178 -12.73 7.90 23.06
CA ARG A 178 -12.47 9.04 23.95
C ARG A 178 -13.09 10.36 23.48
N ILE A 179 -13.33 10.52 22.18
CA ILE A 179 -13.86 11.75 21.58
C ILE A 179 -15.25 11.50 21.00
N TYR A 180 -15.39 10.55 20.07
CA TYR A 180 -16.64 10.36 19.34
C TYR A 180 -17.79 9.90 20.26
N ARG A 181 -17.61 8.84 21.05
CA ARG A 181 -18.68 8.31 21.92
C ARG A 181 -19.21 9.33 22.93
N PRO A 182 -18.37 10.11 23.65
CA PRO A 182 -18.86 11.16 24.54
C PRO A 182 -19.63 12.26 23.81
N ILE A 183 -19.16 12.71 22.64
CA ILE A 183 -19.85 13.75 21.86
C ILE A 183 -21.21 13.24 21.35
N GLU A 184 -21.29 11.99 20.91
CA GLU A 184 -22.55 11.36 20.49
C GLU A 184 -23.54 11.24 21.67
N ALA A 185 -23.05 10.89 22.86
CA ALA A 185 -23.88 10.84 24.06
C ALA A 185 -24.40 12.24 24.45
N LEU A 186 -23.54 13.26 24.43
CA LEU A 186 -23.92 14.65 24.68
C LEU A 186 -24.96 15.15 23.68
N ALA A 187 -24.81 14.81 22.39
CA ALA A 187 -25.77 15.18 21.36
C ALA A 187 -27.14 14.52 21.60
N ARG A 188 -27.16 13.23 21.94
CA ARG A 188 -28.41 12.51 22.28
C ARG A 188 -29.10 13.09 23.50
N ASP A 189 -28.35 13.45 24.54
CA ASP A 189 -28.92 14.07 25.75
C ASP A 189 -29.43 15.49 25.49
N ALA A 190 -28.77 16.26 24.62
CA ALA A 190 -29.25 17.57 24.19
C ALA A 190 -30.57 17.46 23.40
N GLU A 191 -30.66 16.51 22.46
CA GLU A 191 -31.89 16.21 21.71
C GLU A 191 -33.02 15.79 22.67
N ALA A 192 -32.75 14.86 23.59
CA ALA A 192 -33.73 14.45 24.61
C ALA A 192 -34.22 15.62 25.48
N ALA A 193 -33.34 16.53 25.86
CA ALA A 193 -33.71 17.70 26.66
C ALA A 193 -34.61 18.69 25.89
N LEU A 194 -34.39 18.86 24.58
CA LEU A 194 -35.27 19.67 23.72
C LEU A 194 -36.66 19.04 23.59
N ASP A 195 -36.75 17.72 23.57
CA ASP A 195 -38.01 16.96 23.52
C ASP A 195 -38.69 16.83 24.90
N GLY A 196 -38.11 17.41 25.96
CA GLY A 196 -38.62 17.30 27.33
C GLY A 196 -38.42 15.92 27.98
N SER A 197 -37.67 15.04 27.33
CA SER A 197 -37.31 13.72 27.86
C SER A 197 -36.16 13.81 28.87
N PRO A 198 -36.10 12.91 29.87
CA PRO A 198 -34.97 12.82 30.77
C PRO A 198 -33.72 12.29 30.02
N PRO A 199 -32.50 12.65 30.47
CA PRO A 199 -31.26 12.20 29.86
C PRO A 199 -31.07 10.68 29.96
N SER A 200 -30.30 10.12 29.03
CA SER A 200 -30.27 8.68 28.70
C SER A 200 -29.47 7.80 29.68
N GLY A 201 -28.97 8.35 30.79
CA GLY A 201 -28.18 7.63 31.80
C GLY A 201 -26.76 8.19 32.00
N PRO A 202 -25.89 7.46 32.72
CA PRO A 202 -24.54 7.94 33.04
C PRO A 202 -23.67 8.03 31.78
N MET A 203 -23.28 9.26 31.41
CA MET A 203 -22.40 9.50 30.28
C MET A 203 -20.97 9.02 30.55
N PRO A 204 -20.28 8.40 29.56
CA PRO A 204 -18.86 8.12 29.66
C PRO A 204 -18.08 9.43 29.74
N VAL A 205 -17.43 9.65 30.88
CA VAL A 205 -16.71 10.88 31.18
C VAL A 205 -15.25 10.75 30.73
N SER A 206 -14.78 11.70 29.92
CA SER A 206 -13.35 11.88 29.64
C SER A 206 -12.95 13.31 30.01
N ALA A 207 -11.73 13.47 30.52
CA ALA A 207 -11.17 14.77 30.88
C ALA A 207 -11.25 15.78 29.72
N GLU A 208 -11.17 15.29 28.48
CA GLU A 208 -11.25 16.09 27.26
C GLU A 208 -12.66 16.62 26.96
N THR A 209 -13.71 15.97 27.47
CA THR A 209 -15.12 16.34 27.21
C THR A 209 -15.84 16.94 28.40
N ASP A 210 -15.19 16.98 29.57
CA ASP A 210 -15.76 17.55 30.80
C ASP A 210 -16.14 19.03 30.68
N GLY A 211 -15.30 19.84 30.02
CA GLY A 211 -15.59 21.25 29.80
C GLY A 211 -16.82 21.48 28.90
N VAL A 212 -16.94 20.69 27.83
CA VAL A 212 -18.10 20.74 26.91
C VAL A 212 -19.36 20.30 27.64
N ARG A 213 -19.27 19.23 28.43
CA ARG A 213 -20.38 18.73 29.25
C ARG A 213 -20.89 19.78 30.23
N GLY A 214 -19.99 20.42 31.00
CA GLY A 214 -20.40 21.46 31.96
C GLY A 214 -21.12 22.63 31.29
N SER A 215 -20.63 23.02 30.11
CA SER A 215 -21.26 24.05 29.29
C SER A 215 -22.65 23.64 28.80
N LEU A 216 -22.81 22.38 28.35
CA LEU A 216 -24.09 21.84 27.88
C LEU A 216 -25.12 21.76 29.01
N VAL A 217 -24.74 21.24 30.18
CA VAL A 217 -25.62 21.15 31.35
C VAL A 217 -26.13 22.53 31.75
N THR A 218 -25.22 23.51 31.83
CA THR A 218 -25.57 24.91 32.15
C THR A 218 -26.56 25.48 31.12
N LEU A 219 -26.34 25.19 29.83
CA LEU A 219 -27.22 25.65 28.75
C LEU A 219 -28.61 25.02 28.83
N VAL A 220 -28.70 23.72 29.09
CA VAL A 220 -29.96 22.96 29.24
C VAL A 220 -30.73 23.44 30.47
N GLU A 221 -30.08 23.66 31.61
CA GLU A 221 -30.71 24.22 32.81
C GLU A 221 -31.26 25.62 32.56
N ARG A 222 -30.51 26.45 31.84
CA ARG A 222 -30.95 27.80 31.45
C ARG A 222 -32.15 27.75 30.50
N TYR A 223 -32.17 26.82 29.56
CA TYR A 223 -33.29 26.60 28.65
C TYR A 223 -34.55 26.15 29.39
N ARG A 224 -34.43 25.18 30.29
CA ARG A 224 -35.54 24.68 31.12
C ARG A 224 -36.11 25.75 32.05
N SER A 225 -35.25 26.51 32.73
CA SER A 225 -35.66 27.58 33.65
C SER A 225 -36.30 28.79 32.95
N SER A 226 -35.91 29.07 31.71
CA SER A 226 -36.50 30.16 30.90
C SER A 226 -37.88 29.82 30.34
N GLY A 227 -38.24 28.53 30.34
CA GLY A 227 -39.50 28.00 29.82
C GLY A 227 -39.61 28.10 28.29
N PRO A 228 -40.19 27.09 27.60
CA PRO A 228 -40.41 27.17 26.15
C PRO A 228 -41.37 28.30 25.72
N GLN A 229 -42.01 28.98 26.67
CA GLN A 229 -43.01 30.02 26.44
C GLN A 229 -42.47 31.38 25.96
N ARG A 230 -41.15 31.66 26.03
CA ARG A 230 -40.59 32.95 25.56
C ARG A 230 -40.09 32.98 24.11
N MET A 231 -40.06 31.85 23.40
CA MET A 231 -39.67 31.79 21.98
C MET A 231 -40.78 31.31 21.04
N ARG A 232 -42.02 31.13 21.52
CA ARG A 232 -43.16 31.28 20.61
C ARG A 232 -43.19 32.74 20.22
N SER A 233 -42.74 33.00 18.99
CA SER A 233 -42.84 34.27 18.31
C SER A 233 -44.08 35.03 18.79
N PRO A 234 -43.97 36.29 19.24
CA PRO A 234 -45.15 37.14 19.25
C PRO A 234 -45.73 37.02 17.84
N ALA A 235 -47.00 36.62 17.79
CA ALA A 235 -47.85 36.66 16.61
C ALA A 235 -47.35 37.81 15.70
N GLN A 236 -47.02 37.59 14.43
CA GLN A 236 -48.06 37.51 13.40
C GLN A 236 -49.38 38.09 13.90
N THR A 237 -49.35 39.34 14.34
CA THR A 237 -50.47 40.26 14.16
C THR A 237 -50.71 40.30 12.66
N SER A 238 -51.56 39.37 12.22
CA SER A 238 -52.26 39.47 10.95
C SER A 238 -52.88 40.86 10.89
N PRO A 239 -52.49 41.72 9.94
CA PRO A 239 -53.27 42.88 9.61
C PRO A 239 -54.44 42.36 8.76
N ALA A 240 -55.49 41.91 9.44
CA ALA A 240 -56.81 41.93 8.83
C ALA A 240 -57.30 43.39 8.85
N ASP A 241 -57.78 43.81 7.69
CA ASP A 241 -58.56 45.03 7.43
C ASP A 241 -57.85 46.38 7.51
N ASP A 242 -57.45 46.87 6.33
CA ASP A 242 -58.15 48.04 5.77
C ASP A 242 -58.00 48.11 4.23
N ARG A 243 -59.15 47.99 3.53
CA ARG A 243 -59.63 48.76 2.33
C ARG A 243 -58.65 49.05 1.18
N ALA A 244 -59.00 49.07 -0.11
CA ALA A 244 -60.25 48.97 -0.85
C ALA A 244 -59.90 48.92 -2.35
N ALA A 245 -60.81 48.34 -3.14
CA ALA A 245 -61.17 48.68 -4.52
C ALA A 245 -60.09 49.26 -5.46
N THR A 246 -59.81 48.55 -6.56
CA THR A 246 -60.30 49.00 -7.89
C THR A 246 -60.26 47.88 -8.93
N ASN A 247 -61.44 47.56 -9.44
CA ASN A 247 -61.64 46.85 -10.70
C ASN A 247 -61.19 47.72 -11.87
N THR A 248 -60.40 47.17 -12.78
CA THR A 248 -60.39 47.63 -14.18
C THR A 248 -60.16 46.44 -15.11
N PRO A 249 -61.15 46.03 -15.92
CA PRO A 249 -60.92 45.16 -17.06
C PRO A 249 -60.99 45.97 -18.36
N LEU A 250 -59.96 45.87 -19.20
CA LEU A 250 -60.04 46.13 -20.65
C LEU A 250 -58.89 45.33 -21.26
N ALA A 251 -59.19 44.24 -21.97
CA ALA A 251 -59.53 44.16 -23.40
C ALA A 251 -58.27 43.99 -24.24
#